data_AF-A0A9E5MGK2-F1
#
_entry.id   AF-A0A9E5MGK2-F1
#
_cell.length_a   1.000
_cell.length_b   1.000
_cell.length_c   1.000
_cell.angle_alpha   90.00
_cell.angle_beta   90.00
_cell.angle_gamma   90.00
#
_symmetry.space_group_name_H-M   'P 1'
#
loop_
_entity.id
_entity.type
_entity.pdbx_description
1 polymer ?
#
loop_
_entity_poly.entity_id
_entity_poly.type
_entity_poly.pdbx_seq_one_letter_code
_entity_poly.pdbx_strand_id
1 'polypeptide(L)'
;MARAYTDAVYDYRLGVHEVADGCHAYLQPDGGWGYSNAGLVVGDGRSLLVDTLFDLKLTDAMLSAMSPLTRGAPITTCVNTHANGDHCYGNERVGGAEIIASRAAAEEMQHVPPAMLAALNKAPGEVGELFRRFFGDFDFDGISLTLPTRTFEGRLDVDVAGRLVELIEVGPAHTNGDVIVHVPDTKVVYTGDILFINGTPIVWAGPLENWIAACDLIVSLGAEVVVPGHGPITDNAGVVQVRDYLSYVLSEASARQDQGMDAFDAARDIALGAYGTWGEFGRICVNVDTVYRSRDSQYQSPDVVEQFR
;
A
#
# COMPACT_ATOMS: atom_id res chain seq x y z
N MET A 1 14.76 -12.85 -18.47
CA MET A 1 14.38 -13.66 -17.29
C MET A 1 14.50 -12.76 -16.08
N ALA A 2 13.38 -12.36 -15.49
CA ALA A 2 13.39 -11.58 -14.25
C ALA A 2 13.86 -12.48 -13.11
N ARG A 3 14.97 -12.11 -12.47
CA ARG A 3 15.49 -12.75 -11.27
C ARG A 3 14.64 -12.23 -10.10
N ALA A 4 14.23 -13.08 -9.16
CA ALA A 4 13.68 -12.59 -7.89
C ALA A 4 14.63 -11.53 -7.31
N TYR A 5 14.12 -10.47 -6.66
CA TYR A 5 14.94 -9.45 -6.04
C TYR A 5 15.70 -10.08 -4.86
N THR A 6 16.84 -10.71 -5.17
CA THR A 6 17.71 -11.41 -4.20
C THR A 6 18.74 -10.48 -3.58
N ASP A 7 18.85 -9.24 -4.07
CA ASP A 7 19.81 -8.25 -3.62
C ASP A 7 19.10 -7.19 -2.77
N ALA A 8 18.27 -7.62 -1.82
CA ALA A 8 17.69 -6.72 -0.85
C ALA A 8 18.85 -6.02 -0.12
N VAL A 9 19.03 -4.72 -0.41
CA VAL A 9 20.03 -3.87 0.24
C VAL A 9 19.82 -3.85 1.77
N TYR A 10 18.59 -4.16 2.20
CA TYR A 10 18.17 -4.21 3.58
C TYR A 10 17.64 -5.60 3.97
N ASP A 11 18.01 -6.05 5.16
CA ASP A 11 17.51 -7.29 5.75
C ASP A 11 16.04 -7.12 6.15
N TYR A 12 15.13 -7.92 5.56
CA TYR A 12 13.70 -7.81 5.80
C TYR A 12 13.31 -8.39 7.16
N ARG A 13 13.53 -7.59 8.20
CA ARG A 13 13.28 -7.95 9.59
C ARG A 13 12.34 -6.96 10.24
N LEU A 14 11.50 -7.48 11.14
CA LEU A 14 10.59 -6.67 11.94
C LEU A 14 11.35 -5.58 12.70
N GLY A 15 10.87 -4.34 12.64
CA GLY A 15 11.38 -3.23 13.42
C GLY A 15 11.72 -1.99 12.60
N VAL A 16 12.34 -1.01 13.28
CA VAL A 16 12.76 0.27 12.69
C VAL A 16 14.14 0.13 12.04
N HIS A 17 14.26 0.57 10.79
CA HIS A 17 15.50 0.63 10.04
C HIS A 17 15.71 2.05 9.52
N GLU A 18 16.87 2.63 9.77
CA GLU A 18 17.26 3.87 9.12
C GLU A 18 17.64 3.56 7.67
N VAL A 19 17.00 4.26 6.73
CA VAL A 19 17.15 4.03 5.28
C VAL A 19 17.90 5.17 4.58
N ALA A 20 17.89 6.34 5.18
CA ALA A 20 18.72 7.50 4.86
C ALA A 20 18.73 8.45 6.07
N ASP A 21 19.52 9.52 6.04
CA ASP A 21 19.61 10.49 7.14
C ASP A 21 18.22 10.99 7.59
N GLY A 22 17.82 10.61 8.81
CA GLY A 22 16.52 10.98 9.38
C GLY A 22 15.30 10.33 8.71
N CYS A 23 15.48 9.41 7.76
CA CYS A 23 14.40 8.66 7.12
C CYS A 23 14.45 7.20 7.59
N HIS A 24 13.33 6.68 8.07
CA HIS A 24 13.24 5.34 8.64
C HIS A 24 12.05 4.58 8.07
N ALA A 25 12.22 3.27 7.93
CA ALA A 25 11.14 2.34 7.65
C ALA A 25 10.86 1.48 8.88
N TYR A 26 9.59 1.25 9.19
CA TYR A 26 9.16 0.18 10.09
C TYR A 26 8.67 -0.99 9.25
N LEU A 27 9.42 -2.09 9.27
CA LEU A 27 9.16 -3.24 8.41
C LEU A 27 8.33 -4.29 9.14
N GLN A 28 7.39 -4.92 8.44
CA GLN A 28 6.56 -6.02 8.97
C GLN A 28 6.62 -7.27 8.07
N PRO A 29 7.62 -8.16 8.25
CA PRO A 29 7.63 -9.44 7.58
C PRO A 29 6.42 -10.31 7.99
N ASP A 30 5.84 -11.09 7.09
CA ASP A 30 6.32 -11.39 5.72
C ASP A 30 5.82 -10.44 4.62
N GLY A 31 5.06 -9.40 4.96
CA GLY A 31 4.50 -8.46 3.98
C GLY A 31 3.24 -8.97 3.29
N GLY A 32 2.69 -10.11 3.73
CA GLY A 32 1.42 -10.62 3.24
C GLY A 32 0.23 -9.75 3.65
N TRP A 33 -0.96 -10.34 3.60
CA TRP A 33 -2.22 -9.65 3.92
C TRP A 33 -2.20 -8.93 5.27
N GLY A 34 -2.38 -7.61 5.26
CA GLY A 34 -2.48 -6.77 6.46
C GLY A 34 -1.16 -6.42 7.15
N TYR A 35 -0.03 -6.99 6.72
CA TYR A 35 1.30 -6.68 7.24
C TYR A 35 1.99 -5.62 6.39
N SER A 36 1.50 -4.39 6.48
CA SER A 36 2.08 -3.23 5.80
C SER A 36 3.33 -2.69 6.50
N ASN A 37 4.20 -2.02 5.76
CA ASN A 37 5.27 -1.20 6.33
C ASN A 37 4.75 0.21 6.63
N ALA A 38 5.49 0.91 7.48
CA ALA A 38 5.28 2.33 7.75
C ALA A 38 6.60 3.11 7.63
N GLY A 39 6.51 4.44 7.58
CA GLY A 39 7.65 5.33 7.46
C GLY A 39 7.73 6.34 8.59
N LEU A 40 8.94 6.85 8.87
CA LEU A 40 9.15 7.97 9.78
C LEU A 40 10.24 8.90 9.23
N VAL A 41 9.85 10.15 8.98
CA VAL A 41 10.77 11.24 8.63
C VAL A 41 10.99 12.10 9.87
N VAL A 42 12.22 12.10 10.38
CA VAL A 42 12.64 12.83 11.58
C VAL A 42 13.30 14.13 11.13
N GLY A 43 12.76 15.26 11.59
CA GLY A 43 13.35 16.59 11.46
C GLY A 43 13.84 17.12 12.81
N ASP A 44 14.22 18.40 12.85
CA ASP A 44 14.66 19.05 14.10
C ASP A 44 13.45 19.32 15.02
N GLY A 45 13.30 18.52 16.07
CA GLY A 45 12.24 18.71 17.08
C GLY A 45 10.83 18.29 16.67
N ARG A 46 10.62 17.73 15.47
CA ARG A 46 9.35 17.11 15.04
C ARG A 46 9.54 16.04 13.98
N SER A 47 8.60 15.11 13.89
CA SER A 47 8.60 14.03 12.92
C SER A 47 7.27 13.94 12.15
N LEU A 48 7.35 13.39 10.94
CA LEU A 48 6.22 12.97 10.12
C LEU A 48 6.18 11.44 10.05
N LEU A 49 5.06 10.86 10.45
CA LEU A 49 4.76 9.43 10.31
C LEU A 49 4.07 9.17 8.96
N VAL A 50 4.42 8.07 8.30
CA VAL A 50 3.72 7.58 7.10
C VAL A 50 3.05 6.26 7.47
N ASP A 51 1.73 6.24 7.41
CA ASP A 51 0.82 5.14 7.73
C ASP A 51 0.84 4.67 9.20
N THR A 52 -0.27 4.04 9.63
CA THR A 52 -0.52 3.68 11.02
C THR A 52 -0.81 2.21 11.27
N LEU A 53 -0.58 1.34 10.29
CA LEU A 53 -0.77 -0.11 10.40
C LEU A 53 -2.25 -0.52 10.66
N PHE A 54 -2.48 -1.85 10.72
CA PHE A 54 -3.81 -2.44 10.59
C PHE A 54 -4.63 -2.56 11.87
N ASP A 55 -3.95 -2.74 12.99
CA ASP A 55 -4.62 -2.81 14.28
C ASP A 55 -3.84 -2.06 15.35
N LEU A 56 -4.48 -1.87 16.51
CA LEU A 56 -3.90 -1.11 17.60
C LEU A 56 -2.67 -1.78 18.21
N LYS A 57 -2.57 -3.12 18.17
CA LYS A 57 -1.41 -3.84 18.72
C LYS A 57 -0.18 -3.58 17.86
N LEU A 58 -0.32 -3.65 16.54
CA LEU A 58 0.75 -3.34 15.60
C LEU A 58 1.13 -1.86 15.67
N THR A 59 0.14 -0.98 15.71
CA THR A 59 0.36 0.47 15.86
C THR A 59 1.15 0.79 17.13
N ASP A 60 0.72 0.25 18.27
CA ASP A 60 1.34 0.50 19.58
C ASP A 60 2.79 -0.08 19.62
N ALA A 61 3.03 -1.23 18.98
CA ALA A 61 4.37 -1.81 18.86
C ALA A 61 5.29 -0.95 17.98
N MET A 62 4.80 -0.47 16.84
CA MET A 62 5.53 0.44 15.96
C MET A 62 5.90 1.74 16.67
N LEU A 63 4.93 2.42 17.29
CA LEU A 63 5.15 3.66 18.01
C LEU A 63 6.14 3.47 19.17
N SER A 64 6.07 2.34 19.86
CA SER A 64 7.04 1.97 20.90
C SER A 64 8.45 1.81 20.34
N ALA A 65 8.60 1.13 19.20
CA ALA A 65 9.88 0.94 18.53
C ALA A 65 10.48 2.26 17.99
N MET A 66 9.63 3.20 17.55
CA MET A 66 10.03 4.54 17.10
C MET A 66 10.29 5.53 18.25
N SER A 67 9.84 5.23 19.48
CA SER A 67 9.98 6.12 20.64
C SER A 67 11.39 6.63 20.95
N PRO A 68 12.50 5.89 20.68
CA PRO A 68 13.84 6.45 20.86
C PRO A 68 14.12 7.66 19.97
N LEU A 69 13.54 7.70 18.77
CA LEU A 69 13.66 8.80 17.81
C LEU A 69 12.68 9.93 18.16
N THR A 70 11.43 9.56 18.46
CA THR A 70 10.34 10.54 18.61
C THR A 70 10.28 11.21 19.98
N ARG A 71 11.07 10.76 20.97
CA ARG A 71 11.24 11.49 22.25
C ARG A 71 11.90 12.85 22.07
N GLY A 72 12.84 12.98 21.13
CA GLY A 72 13.48 14.25 20.79
C GLY A 72 12.75 15.03 19.70
N ALA A 73 12.04 14.31 18.83
CA ALA A 73 11.30 14.86 17.70
C ALA A 73 9.89 14.23 17.63
N PRO A 74 8.92 14.70 18.45
CA PRO A 74 7.58 14.12 18.51
C PRO A 74 6.90 14.07 17.15
N ILE A 75 6.04 13.06 16.94
CA ILE A 75 5.20 12.96 15.74
C ILE A 75 4.16 14.08 15.80
N THR A 76 4.26 15.04 14.89
CA THR A 76 3.30 16.16 14.78
C THR A 76 2.44 16.06 13.52
N THR A 77 2.85 15.21 12.58
CA THR A 77 2.15 14.98 11.32
C THR A 77 2.11 13.49 11.04
N CYS A 78 0.98 13.00 10.56
CA CYS A 78 0.80 11.65 10.05
C CYS A 78 0.22 11.75 8.64
N VAL A 79 0.75 10.98 7.70
CA VAL A 79 0.23 10.89 6.34
C VAL A 79 -0.31 9.48 6.15
N ASN A 80 -1.57 9.34 5.74
CA ASN A 80 -2.08 8.07 5.23
C ASN A 80 -1.91 8.04 3.71
N THR A 81 -1.23 7.03 3.22
CA THR A 81 -0.93 6.87 1.78
C THR A 81 -2.18 6.54 0.98
N HIS A 82 -3.12 5.79 1.55
CA HIS A 82 -4.40 5.44 0.92
C HIS A 82 -5.42 4.96 1.97
N ALA A 83 -6.56 4.44 1.51
CA ALA A 83 -7.73 4.18 2.35
C ALA A 83 -7.79 2.78 3.00
N ASN A 84 -6.87 1.86 2.69
CA ASN A 84 -6.94 0.52 3.30
C ASN A 84 -6.65 0.58 4.80
N GLY A 85 -7.29 -0.34 5.53
CA GLY A 85 -7.22 -0.37 6.98
C GLY A 85 -5.80 -0.58 7.50
N ASP A 86 -4.97 -1.37 6.80
CA ASP A 86 -3.56 -1.60 7.14
C ASP A 86 -2.67 -0.38 6.99
N HIS A 87 -3.21 0.76 6.55
CA HIS A 87 -2.48 2.01 6.46
C HIS A 87 -3.09 3.12 7.34
N CYS A 88 -4.31 2.94 7.86
CA CYS A 88 -5.04 4.02 8.54
C CYS A 88 -5.78 3.64 9.83
N TYR A 89 -5.94 2.36 10.18
CA TYR A 89 -6.74 1.98 11.36
C TYR A 89 -6.06 2.34 12.68
N GLY A 90 -4.73 2.47 12.71
CA GLY A 90 -4.00 2.98 13.87
C GLY A 90 -4.10 4.49 14.11
N ASN A 91 -4.81 5.25 13.27
CA ASN A 91 -4.87 6.72 13.33
C ASN A 91 -5.26 7.28 14.71
N GLU A 92 -6.09 6.56 15.48
CA GLU A 92 -6.47 7.00 16.83
C GLU A 92 -5.27 7.10 17.80
N ARG A 93 -4.16 6.42 17.52
CA ARG A 93 -2.96 6.41 18.36
C ARG A 93 -2.07 7.62 18.16
N VAL A 94 -2.30 8.41 17.12
CA VAL A 94 -1.53 9.63 16.81
C VAL A 94 -2.34 10.90 17.00
N GLY A 95 -3.38 10.90 17.84
CA GLY A 95 -4.36 11.99 17.99
C GLY A 95 -3.83 13.39 18.41
N GLY A 96 -2.52 13.55 18.65
CA GLY A 96 -1.86 14.85 18.80
C GLY A 96 -1.27 15.43 17.50
N ALA A 97 -1.27 14.68 16.41
CA ALA A 97 -0.73 15.04 15.11
C ALA A 97 -1.82 15.53 14.15
N GLU A 98 -1.44 16.38 13.19
CA GLU A 98 -2.25 16.63 11.99
C GLU A 98 -2.20 15.37 11.10
N ILE A 99 -3.35 14.77 10.81
CA ILE A 99 -3.47 13.62 9.92
C ILE A 99 -3.85 14.11 8.53
N ILE A 100 -3.03 13.78 7.53
CA ILE A 100 -3.15 14.22 6.15
C ILE A 100 -3.43 13.01 5.24
N ALA A 101 -4.37 13.14 4.32
CA ALA A 101 -4.56 12.20 3.21
C ALA A 101 -5.02 12.95 1.95
N SER A 102 -5.03 12.29 0.80
CA SER A 102 -5.75 12.83 -0.36
C SER A 102 -7.24 12.93 -0.05
N ARG A 103 -7.96 13.82 -0.75
CA ARG A 103 -9.43 13.93 -0.61
C ARG A 103 -10.10 12.60 -0.93
N ALA A 104 -9.68 11.93 -2.01
CA ALA A 104 -10.25 10.66 -2.44
C ALA A 104 -10.03 9.54 -1.39
N ALA A 105 -8.84 9.44 -0.79
CA ALA A 105 -8.58 8.46 0.27
C ALA A 105 -9.42 8.75 1.52
N ALA A 106 -9.54 10.01 1.94
CA ALA A 106 -10.35 10.38 3.10
C ALA A 106 -11.85 10.07 2.91
N GLU A 107 -12.36 10.22 1.69
CA GLU A 107 -13.73 9.81 1.34
C GLU A 107 -13.86 8.27 1.40
N GLU A 108 -12.91 7.53 0.82
CA GLU A 108 -12.93 6.08 0.72
C GLU A 108 -12.74 5.34 2.06
N MET A 109 -12.01 5.90 3.03
CA MET A 109 -11.77 5.31 4.36
C MET A 109 -13.07 4.93 5.11
N GLN A 110 -14.19 5.56 4.76
CA GLN A 110 -15.50 5.30 5.37
C GLN A 110 -16.19 4.04 4.81
N HIS A 111 -15.76 3.54 3.66
CA HIS A 111 -16.43 2.44 2.96
C HIS A 111 -16.19 1.09 3.66
N VAL A 112 -15.01 0.92 4.26
CA VAL A 112 -14.64 -0.29 5.01
C VAL A 112 -14.25 0.14 6.42
N PRO A 113 -15.22 0.36 7.33
CA PRO A 113 -14.90 0.72 8.72
C PRO A 113 -14.38 -0.50 9.51
N PRO A 114 -13.55 -0.32 10.55
CA PRO A 114 -13.01 -1.43 11.35
C PRO A 114 -14.08 -2.36 11.93
N ALA A 115 -15.24 -1.82 12.31
CA ALA A 115 -16.37 -2.59 12.82
C ALA A 115 -16.93 -3.60 11.79
N MET A 116 -16.81 -3.31 10.49
CA MET A 116 -17.16 -4.24 9.42
C MET A 116 -16.20 -5.44 9.41
N LEU A 117 -14.89 -5.19 9.52
CA LEU A 117 -13.88 -6.26 9.58
C LEU A 117 -14.01 -7.08 10.87
N ALA A 118 -14.30 -6.44 12.01
CA ALA A 118 -14.60 -7.13 13.26
C ALA A 118 -15.81 -8.07 13.14
N ALA A 119 -16.85 -7.65 12.41
CA ALA A 119 -18.02 -8.48 12.14
C ALA A 119 -17.70 -9.65 11.21
N LEU A 120 -16.93 -9.42 10.13
CA LEU A 120 -16.47 -10.48 9.22
C LEU A 120 -15.59 -11.51 9.93
N ASN A 121 -14.70 -11.05 10.82
CA ASN A 121 -13.85 -11.92 11.62
C ASN A 121 -14.66 -12.86 12.53
N LYS A 122 -15.84 -12.43 12.98
CA LYS A 122 -16.78 -13.21 13.81
C LYS A 122 -17.84 -13.95 13.01
N ALA A 123 -17.93 -13.72 11.70
CA ALA A 123 -18.96 -14.31 10.87
C ALA A 123 -18.80 -15.85 10.79
N PRO A 124 -19.91 -16.62 10.88
CA PRO A 124 -19.88 -18.04 10.61
C PRO A 124 -19.85 -18.33 9.10
N GLY A 125 -19.49 -19.55 8.71
CA GLY A 125 -19.53 -20.02 7.33
C GLY A 125 -18.34 -19.56 6.46
N GLU A 126 -18.42 -19.86 5.17
CA GLU A 126 -17.31 -19.74 4.21
C GLU A 126 -16.72 -18.32 4.15
N VAL A 127 -17.55 -17.28 4.20
CA VAL A 127 -17.09 -15.88 4.15
C VAL A 127 -16.22 -15.55 5.36
N GLY A 128 -16.66 -15.92 6.56
CA GLY A 128 -15.88 -15.68 7.77
C GLY A 128 -14.63 -16.55 7.85
N GLU A 129 -14.69 -17.78 7.34
CA GLU A 129 -13.52 -18.68 7.24
C GLU A 129 -12.47 -18.14 6.26
N LEU A 130 -12.90 -17.66 5.09
CA LEU A 130 -12.03 -17.00 4.12
C LEU A 130 -11.42 -15.72 4.69
N PHE A 131 -12.23 -14.90 5.38
CA PHE A 131 -11.73 -13.69 6.03
C PHE A 131 -10.66 -14.02 7.08
N ARG A 132 -10.92 -14.99 7.98
CA ARG A 132 -9.96 -15.42 9.01
C ARG A 132 -8.69 -16.02 8.43
N ARG A 133 -8.75 -16.62 7.23
CA ARG A 133 -7.56 -17.13 6.53
C ARG A 133 -6.57 -16.01 6.16
N PHE A 134 -7.06 -14.81 5.84
CA PHE A 134 -6.21 -13.68 5.47
C PHE A 134 -5.94 -12.73 6.63
N PHE A 135 -6.91 -12.54 7.51
CA PHE A 135 -6.91 -11.46 8.49
C PHE A 135 -7.20 -11.92 9.93
N GLY A 136 -7.17 -13.22 10.20
CA GLY A 136 -7.52 -13.79 11.51
C GLY A 136 -6.54 -13.44 12.64
N ASP A 137 -5.32 -13.03 12.30
CA ASP A 137 -4.28 -12.67 13.27
C ASP A 137 -4.44 -11.23 13.81
N PHE A 138 -5.27 -10.40 13.17
CA PHE A 138 -5.49 -9.01 13.54
C PHE A 138 -6.71 -8.83 14.45
N ASP A 139 -6.66 -7.79 15.27
CA ASP A 139 -7.73 -7.45 16.22
C ASP A 139 -8.42 -6.13 15.87
N PHE A 140 -9.57 -6.23 15.20
CA PHE A 140 -10.36 -5.07 14.78
C PHE A 140 -11.33 -4.56 15.86
N ASP A 141 -11.44 -5.24 17.01
CA ASP A 141 -12.34 -4.81 18.07
C ASP A 141 -11.82 -3.56 18.79
N GLY A 142 -12.73 -2.62 19.07
CA GLY A 142 -12.40 -1.41 19.82
C GLY A 142 -11.67 -0.33 19.02
N ILE A 143 -11.38 -0.55 17.74
CA ILE A 143 -10.80 0.47 16.85
C ILE A 143 -11.85 1.55 16.56
N SER A 144 -11.50 2.80 16.82
CA SER A 144 -12.28 3.97 16.42
C SER A 144 -11.75 4.52 15.10
N LEU A 145 -12.56 4.46 14.04
CA LEU A 145 -12.20 5.05 12.74
C LEU A 145 -11.91 6.54 12.92
N THR A 146 -10.63 6.89 12.82
CA THR A 146 -10.13 8.26 12.98
C THR A 146 -9.73 8.79 11.63
N LEU A 147 -10.54 9.70 11.09
CA LEU A 147 -10.37 10.26 9.75
C LEU A 147 -9.27 11.35 9.72
N PRO A 148 -8.69 11.62 8.54
CA PRO A 148 -7.75 12.72 8.34
C PRO A 148 -8.33 14.06 8.79
N THR A 149 -7.49 14.88 9.45
CA THR A 149 -7.85 16.24 9.87
C THR A 149 -7.63 17.27 8.77
N ARG A 150 -6.86 16.90 7.73
CA ARG A 150 -6.57 17.72 6.56
C ARG A 150 -6.56 16.84 5.31
N THR A 151 -7.14 17.36 4.24
CA THR A 151 -7.09 16.73 2.91
C THR A 151 -6.37 17.61 1.90
N PHE A 152 -5.87 17.00 0.84
CA PHE A 152 -5.31 17.71 -0.32
C PHE A 152 -5.67 17.01 -1.63
N GLU A 153 -5.38 17.67 -2.76
CA GLU A 153 -5.48 17.11 -4.10
C GLU A 153 -4.19 17.42 -4.87
N GLY A 154 -3.74 16.50 -5.71
CA GLY A 154 -2.54 16.66 -6.53
C GLY A 154 -1.24 16.60 -5.74
N ARG A 155 -0.73 17.75 -5.29
CA ARG A 155 0.55 17.84 -4.57
C ARG A 155 0.45 18.72 -3.34
N LEU A 156 1.15 18.33 -2.29
CA LEU A 156 1.28 19.12 -1.07
C LEU A 156 2.70 19.02 -0.50
N ASP A 157 3.31 20.18 -0.26
CA ASP A 157 4.57 20.29 0.45
C ASP A 157 4.31 20.39 1.96
N VAL A 158 5.04 19.59 2.74
CA VAL A 158 5.00 19.56 4.20
C VAL A 158 6.41 19.85 4.74
N ASP A 159 6.53 20.86 5.61
CA ASP A 159 7.77 21.16 6.31
C ASP A 159 7.88 20.37 7.62
N VAL A 160 8.85 19.48 7.71
CA VAL A 160 9.21 18.71 8.90
C VAL A 160 10.46 19.33 9.53
N ALA A 161 10.29 20.56 10.02
CA ALA A 161 11.32 21.36 10.69
C ALA A 161 12.54 21.62 9.80
N GLY A 162 12.28 22.24 8.65
CA GLY A 162 13.29 22.58 7.65
C GLY A 162 13.59 21.47 6.65
N ARG A 163 13.03 20.27 6.83
CA ARG A 163 13.06 19.20 5.83
C ARG A 163 11.77 19.20 5.01
N LEU A 164 11.91 19.36 3.70
CA LEU A 164 10.80 19.29 2.76
C LEU A 164 10.37 17.82 2.57
N VAL A 165 9.08 17.57 2.73
CA VAL A 165 8.42 16.31 2.38
C VAL A 165 7.32 16.62 1.36
N GLU A 166 7.38 16.00 0.19
CA GLU A 166 6.41 16.18 -0.88
C GLU A 166 5.39 15.02 -0.85
N LEU A 167 4.11 15.35 -0.69
CA LEU A 167 3.01 14.39 -0.85
C LEU A 167 2.50 14.51 -2.28
N ILE A 168 2.47 13.39 -3.00
CA ILE A 168 2.10 13.36 -4.41
C ILE A 168 0.99 12.34 -4.60
N GLU A 169 -0.21 12.82 -4.93
CA GLU A 169 -1.34 11.99 -5.31
C GLU A 169 -1.09 11.36 -6.67
N VAL A 170 -1.15 10.03 -6.72
CA VAL A 170 -0.97 9.18 -7.91
C VAL A 170 -2.17 8.29 -8.17
N GLY A 171 -3.17 8.33 -7.28
CA GLY A 171 -4.46 7.67 -7.47
C GLY A 171 -5.33 8.32 -8.56
N PRO A 172 -6.37 7.62 -9.05
CA PRO A 172 -6.73 6.26 -8.66
C PRO A 172 -5.77 5.22 -9.27
N ALA A 173 -5.28 4.29 -8.45
CA ALA A 173 -4.41 3.19 -8.85
C ALA A 173 -4.70 1.95 -7.99
N HIS A 174 -4.06 1.83 -6.82
CA HIS A 174 -4.37 0.76 -5.88
C HIS A 174 -5.76 1.00 -5.27
N THR A 175 -5.99 2.17 -4.65
CA THR A 175 -7.34 2.65 -4.31
C THR A 175 -7.67 3.96 -5.04
N ASN A 176 -8.75 4.66 -4.66
CA ASN A 176 -9.17 5.87 -5.35
C ASN A 176 -8.22 7.07 -5.14
N GLY A 177 -7.41 7.08 -4.09
CA GLY A 177 -6.68 8.26 -3.63
C GLY A 177 -5.25 8.00 -3.17
N ASP A 178 -4.51 7.14 -3.87
CA ASP A 178 -3.14 6.78 -3.50
C ASP A 178 -2.18 7.98 -3.49
N VAL A 179 -1.32 8.04 -2.48
CA VAL A 179 -0.32 9.09 -2.25
C VAL A 179 1.04 8.44 -2.01
N ILE A 180 2.07 8.95 -2.70
CA ILE A 180 3.47 8.67 -2.36
C ILE A 180 4.05 9.85 -1.55
N VAL A 181 4.97 9.55 -0.64
CA VAL A 181 5.67 10.52 0.21
C VAL A 181 7.13 10.56 -0.20
N HIS A 182 7.57 11.66 -0.79
CA HIS A 182 8.93 11.84 -1.30
C HIS A 182 9.72 12.82 -0.41
N VAL A 183 10.97 12.45 -0.08
CA VAL A 183 11.89 13.26 0.70
C VAL A 183 13.11 13.61 -0.18
N PRO A 184 13.11 14.78 -0.87
CA PRO A 184 14.04 15.03 -1.97
C PRO A 184 15.53 15.10 -1.58
N ASP A 185 15.86 15.59 -0.39
CA ASP A 185 17.25 15.75 0.07
C ASP A 185 17.96 14.40 0.27
N THR A 186 17.19 13.38 0.65
CA THR A 186 17.64 12.01 0.93
C THR A 186 17.25 11.03 -0.19
N LYS A 187 16.45 11.46 -1.16
CA LYS A 187 15.96 10.66 -2.29
C LYS A 187 15.21 9.39 -1.84
N VAL A 188 14.46 9.51 -0.74
CA VAL A 188 13.62 8.43 -0.20
C VAL A 188 12.19 8.61 -0.66
N VAL A 189 11.53 7.53 -1.09
CA VAL A 189 10.10 7.51 -1.37
C VAL A 189 9.41 6.43 -0.56
N TYR A 190 8.38 6.79 0.19
CA TYR A 190 7.43 5.84 0.79
C TYR A 190 6.21 5.76 -0.12
N THR A 191 5.86 4.56 -0.59
CA THR A 191 4.89 4.44 -1.69
C THR A 191 3.51 4.00 -1.26
N GLY A 192 3.35 3.56 -0.01
CA GLY A 192 2.22 2.70 0.35
C GLY A 192 2.06 1.58 -0.66
N ASP A 193 0.81 1.23 -0.95
CA ASP A 193 0.48 0.10 -1.80
C ASP A 193 0.63 0.36 -3.30
N ILE A 194 1.28 1.46 -3.70
CA ILE A 194 1.83 1.58 -5.05
C ILE A 194 3.00 0.60 -5.26
N LEU A 195 3.58 0.01 -4.20
CA LEU A 195 4.50 -1.11 -4.33
C LEU A 195 4.22 -2.25 -3.36
N PHE A 196 4.25 -3.45 -3.95
CA PHE A 196 4.36 -4.73 -3.28
C PHE A 196 5.64 -5.40 -3.78
N ILE A 197 6.63 -5.61 -2.91
CA ILE A 197 7.89 -6.25 -3.29
C ILE A 197 7.87 -7.71 -2.86
N ASN A 198 8.11 -8.61 -3.81
CA ASN A 198 7.92 -10.06 -3.70
C ASN A 198 6.46 -10.53 -3.45
N GLY A 199 5.50 -9.61 -3.42
CA GLY A 199 4.07 -9.90 -3.38
C GLY A 199 3.37 -9.42 -4.66
N THR A 200 2.29 -10.07 -5.05
CA THR A 200 1.50 -9.64 -6.20
C THR A 200 0.70 -8.37 -5.86
N PRO A 201 0.83 -7.28 -6.66
CA PRO A 201 -0.01 -6.10 -6.53
C PRO A 201 -1.49 -6.43 -6.68
N ILE A 202 -2.35 -5.70 -5.97
CA ILE A 202 -3.80 -5.82 -6.09
C ILE A 202 -4.39 -4.48 -6.52
N VAL A 203 -5.10 -4.44 -7.64
CA VAL A 203 -5.63 -3.20 -8.22
C VAL A 203 -7.12 -3.05 -7.89
N TRP A 204 -7.46 -2.37 -6.78
CA TRP A 204 -8.87 -2.21 -6.41
C TRP A 204 -9.59 -1.14 -7.23
N ALA A 205 -8.94 -0.01 -7.49
CA ALA A 205 -9.53 1.09 -8.27
C ALA A 205 -9.14 1.03 -9.75
N GLY A 206 -7.84 1.04 -10.03
CA GLY A 206 -7.31 1.13 -11.39
C GLY A 206 -7.63 2.47 -12.06
N PRO A 207 -7.42 2.58 -13.38
CA PRO A 207 -6.90 1.53 -14.27
C PRO A 207 -5.41 1.23 -14.04
N LEU A 208 -4.91 0.11 -14.57
CA LEU A 208 -3.51 -0.33 -14.39
C LEU A 208 -2.53 0.70 -14.97
N GLU A 209 -2.92 1.40 -16.02
CA GLU A 209 -2.15 2.45 -16.69
C GLU A 209 -1.78 3.59 -15.74
N ASN A 210 -2.65 3.97 -14.81
CA ASN A 210 -2.35 5.00 -13.81
C ASN A 210 -1.25 4.54 -12.85
N TRP A 211 -1.32 3.28 -12.43
CA TRP A 211 -0.29 2.69 -11.57
C TRP A 211 1.05 2.54 -12.31
N ILE A 212 1.03 2.15 -13.58
CA ILE A 212 2.24 2.15 -14.43
C ILE A 212 2.86 3.55 -14.47
N ALA A 213 2.04 4.60 -14.67
CA ALA A 213 2.51 5.98 -14.65
C ALA A 213 3.04 6.41 -13.27
N ALA A 214 2.45 5.93 -12.18
CA ALA A 214 2.95 6.15 -10.82
C ALA A 214 4.35 5.54 -10.62
N CYS A 215 4.59 4.33 -11.15
CA CYS A 215 5.91 3.70 -11.12
C CYS A 215 6.93 4.51 -11.92
N ASP A 216 6.58 4.97 -13.13
CA ASP A 216 7.46 5.81 -13.94
C ASP A 216 7.76 7.16 -13.26
N LEU A 217 6.78 7.74 -12.57
CA LEU A 217 6.97 8.94 -11.75
C LEU A 217 8.00 8.69 -10.64
N ILE A 218 7.86 7.61 -9.86
CA ILE A 218 8.82 7.28 -8.78
C ILE A 218 10.25 7.18 -9.33
N VAL A 219 10.44 6.50 -10.46
CA VAL A 219 11.76 6.41 -11.11
C VAL A 219 12.27 7.80 -11.53
N SER A 220 11.38 8.65 -12.04
CA SER A 220 11.73 10.01 -12.49
C SER A 220 12.12 10.97 -11.35
N LEU A 221 11.66 10.72 -10.12
CA LEU A 221 12.05 11.48 -8.93
C LEU A 221 13.53 11.26 -8.57
N GLY A 222 14.18 10.24 -9.15
CA GLY A 222 15.57 9.89 -8.84
C GLY A 222 15.71 9.25 -7.45
N ALA A 223 14.68 8.53 -7.00
CA ALA A 223 14.70 7.81 -5.75
C ALA A 223 15.88 6.83 -5.70
N GLU A 224 16.62 6.82 -4.58
CA GLU A 224 17.69 5.85 -4.31
C GLU A 224 17.21 4.76 -3.36
N VAL A 225 16.25 5.09 -2.49
CA VAL A 225 15.63 4.12 -1.57
C VAL A 225 14.12 4.27 -1.64
N VAL A 226 13.44 3.12 -1.76
CA VAL A 226 11.99 3.04 -1.86
C VAL A 226 11.47 2.09 -0.78
N VAL A 227 10.59 2.61 0.07
CA VAL A 227 9.91 1.86 1.13
C VAL A 227 8.50 1.49 0.61
N PRO A 228 8.27 0.22 0.26
CA PRO A 228 6.97 -0.22 -0.26
C PRO A 228 5.94 -0.32 0.87
N GLY A 229 4.66 -0.34 0.51
CA GLY A 229 3.57 -0.69 1.43
C GLY A 229 3.73 -2.11 1.95
N HIS A 230 4.15 -3.05 1.11
CA HIS A 230 4.40 -4.44 1.51
C HIS A 230 5.72 -4.98 0.96
N GLY A 231 6.41 -5.78 1.77
CA GLY A 231 7.66 -6.45 1.40
C GLY A 231 8.93 -5.68 1.80
N PRO A 232 10.11 -6.13 1.34
CA PRO A 232 11.39 -5.51 1.69
C PRO A 232 11.59 -4.14 1.05
N ILE A 233 12.40 -3.30 1.70
CA ILE A 233 12.92 -2.05 1.12
C ILE A 233 13.63 -2.36 -0.20
N THR A 234 13.45 -1.49 -1.18
CA THR A 234 13.97 -1.65 -2.53
C THR A 234 14.51 -0.32 -3.09
N ASP A 235 14.77 -0.30 -4.39
CA ASP A 235 15.19 0.84 -5.18
C ASP A 235 14.39 0.90 -6.50
N ASN A 236 14.84 1.70 -7.46
CA ASN A 236 14.21 1.80 -8.78
C ASN A 236 14.10 0.45 -9.51
N ALA A 237 14.94 -0.54 -9.22
CA ALA A 237 14.81 -1.85 -9.86
C ALA A 237 13.57 -2.60 -9.36
N GLY A 238 13.20 -2.47 -8.08
CA GLY A 238 11.93 -2.99 -7.56
C GLY A 238 10.72 -2.29 -8.17
N VAL A 239 10.80 -0.96 -8.31
CA VAL A 239 9.75 -0.16 -8.95
C VAL A 239 9.50 -0.63 -10.39
N VAL A 240 10.58 -0.82 -11.16
CA VAL A 240 10.52 -1.32 -12.54
C VAL A 240 9.93 -2.72 -12.62
N GLN A 241 10.23 -3.62 -11.68
CA GLN A 241 9.64 -4.96 -11.67
C GLN A 241 8.12 -4.94 -11.49
N VAL A 242 7.61 -4.08 -10.60
CA VAL A 242 6.16 -3.93 -10.40
C VAL A 242 5.51 -3.30 -11.63
N ARG A 243 6.12 -2.25 -12.21
CA ARG A 243 5.64 -1.65 -13.47
C ARG A 243 5.55 -2.67 -14.60
N ASP A 244 6.59 -3.49 -14.77
CA ASP A 244 6.67 -4.49 -15.83
C ASP A 244 5.65 -5.62 -15.61
N TYR A 245 5.35 -5.98 -14.36
CA TYR A 245 4.24 -6.88 -14.02
C TYR A 245 2.88 -6.29 -14.42
N LEU A 246 2.59 -5.04 -14.04
CA LEU A 246 1.34 -4.39 -14.37
C LEU A 246 1.15 -4.27 -15.89
N SER A 247 2.22 -3.91 -16.60
CA SER A 247 2.23 -3.84 -18.07
C SER A 247 1.97 -5.21 -18.71
N TYR A 248 2.54 -6.28 -18.12
CA TYR A 248 2.30 -7.65 -18.56
C TYR A 248 0.84 -8.05 -18.39
N VAL A 249 0.26 -7.86 -17.20
CA VAL A 249 -1.16 -8.19 -16.94
C VAL A 249 -2.08 -7.38 -17.84
N LEU A 250 -1.82 -6.08 -18.03
CA LEU A 250 -2.60 -5.24 -18.92
C LEU A 250 -2.62 -5.80 -20.35
N SER A 251 -1.45 -6.15 -20.89
CA SER A 251 -1.32 -6.73 -22.23
C SER A 251 -2.03 -8.08 -22.35
N GLU A 252 -1.76 -8.99 -21.42
CA GLU A 252 -2.26 -10.36 -21.48
C GLU A 252 -3.78 -10.45 -21.25
N ALA A 253 -4.31 -9.69 -20.30
CA ALA A 253 -5.75 -9.61 -20.03
C ALA A 253 -6.49 -8.97 -21.22
N SER A 254 -5.95 -7.88 -21.78
CA SER A 254 -6.56 -7.22 -22.94
C SER A 254 -6.67 -8.17 -24.14
N ALA A 255 -5.61 -8.91 -24.44
CA ALA A 255 -5.60 -9.86 -25.55
C ALA A 255 -6.64 -10.99 -25.40
N ARG A 256 -6.93 -11.41 -24.16
CA ARG A 256 -7.93 -12.45 -23.85
C ARG A 256 -9.34 -11.91 -23.92
N GLN A 257 -9.57 -10.70 -23.43
CA GLN A 257 -10.84 -10.01 -23.58
C GLN A 257 -11.17 -9.78 -25.06
N ASP A 258 -10.18 -9.42 -25.89
CA ASP A 258 -10.37 -9.25 -27.34
C ASP A 258 -10.75 -10.55 -28.06
N GLN A 259 -10.44 -11.70 -27.45
CA GLN A 259 -10.83 -13.03 -27.93
C GLN A 259 -12.18 -13.50 -27.35
N GLY A 260 -12.83 -12.67 -26.52
CA GLY A 260 -14.09 -12.99 -25.86
C GLY A 260 -13.96 -13.98 -24.70
N MET A 261 -12.76 -14.15 -24.15
CA MET A 261 -12.53 -14.96 -22.95
C MET A 261 -13.04 -14.23 -21.71
N ASP A 262 -13.74 -14.93 -20.82
CA ASP A 262 -14.16 -14.41 -19.53
C ASP A 262 -12.97 -14.05 -18.61
N ALA A 263 -13.13 -13.08 -17.71
CA ALA A 263 -12.04 -12.58 -16.86
C ALA A 263 -11.46 -13.64 -15.91
N PHE A 264 -12.31 -14.53 -15.37
CA PHE A 264 -11.86 -15.58 -14.47
C PHE A 264 -11.05 -16.64 -15.22
N ASP A 265 -11.52 -17.05 -16.39
CA ASP A 265 -10.76 -17.96 -17.25
C ASP A 265 -9.46 -17.31 -17.76
N ALA A 266 -9.50 -16.01 -18.06
CA ALA A 266 -8.30 -15.26 -18.45
C ALA A 266 -7.26 -15.22 -17.33
N ALA A 267 -7.65 -14.93 -16.09
CA ALA A 267 -6.76 -14.94 -14.95
C ALA A 267 -6.07 -16.30 -14.74
N ARG A 268 -6.76 -17.41 -15.02
CA ARG A 268 -6.23 -18.78 -14.94
C ARG A 268 -5.36 -19.16 -16.13
N ASP A 269 -5.63 -18.60 -17.30
CA ASP A 269 -4.89 -18.87 -18.54
C ASP A 269 -3.56 -18.12 -18.62
N ILE A 270 -3.45 -16.93 -18.00
CA ILE A 270 -2.23 -16.11 -18.03
C ILE A 270 -1.06 -16.86 -17.36
N ALA A 271 -0.02 -17.13 -18.14
CA ALA A 271 1.19 -17.77 -17.64
C ALA A 271 2.05 -16.76 -16.86
N LEU A 272 2.03 -16.79 -15.53
CA LEU A 272 2.75 -15.80 -14.71
C LEU A 272 4.29 -15.84 -14.83
N GLY A 273 4.86 -16.94 -15.32
CA GLY A 273 6.31 -17.07 -15.47
C GLY A 273 7.04 -16.78 -14.15
N ALA A 274 7.97 -15.81 -14.18
CA ALA A 274 8.72 -15.40 -12.99
C ALA A 274 7.85 -14.75 -11.90
N TYR A 275 6.71 -14.14 -12.25
CA TYR A 275 5.79 -13.53 -11.28
C TYR A 275 5.02 -14.59 -10.47
N GLY A 276 4.99 -15.84 -10.94
CA GLY A 276 4.33 -16.94 -10.23
C GLY A 276 5.03 -17.35 -8.93
N THR A 277 6.23 -16.82 -8.66
CA THR A 277 6.92 -17.01 -7.38
C THR A 277 6.63 -15.90 -6.37
N TRP A 278 5.85 -14.88 -6.73
CA TRP A 278 5.43 -13.83 -5.81
C TRP A 278 4.33 -14.34 -4.86
N GLY A 279 4.30 -13.80 -3.65
CA GLY A 279 3.23 -14.02 -2.69
C GLY A 279 1.88 -13.59 -3.24
N GLU A 280 0.81 -14.19 -2.73
CA GLU A 280 -0.57 -13.80 -3.05
C GLU A 280 -0.89 -13.75 -4.56
N PHE A 281 -0.27 -14.61 -5.37
CA PHE A 281 -0.44 -14.63 -6.83
C PHE A 281 -1.91 -14.66 -7.29
N GLY A 282 -2.83 -15.16 -6.47
CA GLY A 282 -4.28 -15.14 -6.72
C GLY A 282 -4.87 -13.74 -6.88
N ARG A 283 -4.18 -12.68 -6.43
CA ARG A 283 -4.55 -11.28 -6.67
C ARG A 283 -4.61 -10.91 -8.16
N ILE A 284 -4.00 -11.72 -9.03
CA ILE A 284 -4.16 -11.59 -10.48
C ILE A 284 -5.63 -11.56 -10.92
N CYS A 285 -6.53 -12.28 -10.24
CA CYS A 285 -7.96 -12.29 -10.55
C CYS A 285 -8.56 -10.87 -10.50
N VAL A 286 -8.20 -10.10 -9.46
CA VAL A 286 -8.65 -8.70 -9.30
C VAL A 286 -8.02 -7.79 -10.36
N ASN A 287 -6.75 -8.02 -10.69
CA ASN A 287 -6.03 -7.20 -11.67
C ASN A 287 -6.59 -7.40 -13.08
N VAL A 288 -6.90 -8.64 -13.46
CA VAL A 288 -7.53 -8.98 -14.74
C VAL A 288 -8.94 -8.42 -14.82
N ASP A 289 -9.75 -8.58 -13.77
CA ASP A 289 -11.08 -7.97 -13.68
C ASP A 289 -11.03 -6.44 -13.87
N THR A 290 -10.02 -5.80 -13.29
CA THR A 290 -9.80 -4.37 -13.41
C THR A 290 -9.51 -3.93 -14.84
N VAL A 291 -8.73 -4.72 -15.60
CA VAL A 291 -8.52 -4.48 -17.03
C VAL A 291 -9.84 -4.63 -17.80
N TYR A 292 -10.64 -5.63 -17.47
CA TYR A 292 -11.90 -5.89 -18.18
C TYR A 292 -12.89 -4.74 -17.99
N ARG A 293 -13.09 -4.30 -16.74
CA ARG A 293 -14.02 -3.19 -16.42
C ARG A 293 -13.51 -1.83 -16.92
N SER A 294 -12.19 -1.61 -17.00
CA SER A 294 -11.64 -0.34 -17.50
C SER A 294 -11.79 -0.20 -19.00
N ARG A 295 -11.84 -1.31 -19.74
CA ARG A 295 -11.96 -1.35 -21.21
C ARG A 295 -13.41 -1.44 -21.70
N ASP A 296 -14.32 -1.96 -20.88
CA ASP A 296 -15.73 -2.08 -21.21
C ASP A 296 -16.64 -1.57 -20.09
N SER A 297 -17.27 -0.42 -20.31
CA SER A 297 -18.22 0.17 -19.36
C SER A 297 -19.48 -0.66 -19.11
N GLN A 298 -19.77 -1.66 -19.96
CA GLN A 298 -20.89 -2.58 -19.78
C GLN A 298 -20.52 -3.82 -18.98
N TYR A 299 -19.22 -4.10 -18.83
CA TYR A 299 -18.74 -5.23 -18.04
C TYR A 299 -19.17 -5.08 -16.58
N GLN A 300 -19.58 -6.20 -15.97
CA GLN A 300 -20.00 -6.26 -14.57
C GLN A 300 -18.99 -7.13 -13.83
N SER A 301 -18.24 -6.51 -12.91
CA SER A 301 -17.34 -7.25 -12.02
C SER A 301 -18.14 -8.22 -11.15
N PRO A 302 -17.64 -9.46 -10.95
CA PRO A 302 -18.21 -10.38 -9.98
C PRO A 302 -17.96 -9.87 -8.54
N ASP A 303 -18.66 -10.46 -7.56
CA ASP A 303 -18.39 -10.17 -6.15
C ASP A 303 -16.94 -10.56 -5.80
N VAL A 304 -16.30 -9.80 -4.91
CA VAL A 304 -14.95 -10.05 -4.42
C VAL A 304 -14.76 -11.49 -3.90
N VAL A 305 -15.77 -12.10 -3.26
CA VAL A 305 -15.68 -13.50 -2.81
C VAL A 305 -15.52 -14.44 -4.00
N GLU A 306 -16.20 -14.17 -5.11
CA GLU A 306 -16.10 -14.98 -6.33
C GLU A 306 -14.75 -14.80 -7.03
N GLN A 307 -14.14 -13.61 -6.91
CA GLN A 307 -12.79 -13.36 -7.44
C GLN A 307 -11.70 -14.18 -6.73
N PHE A 308 -11.94 -14.61 -5.48
CA PHE A 308 -10.99 -15.36 -4.64
C PHE A 308 -11.39 -16.82 -4.38
N ARG A 309 -12.42 -17.34 -5.06
CA ARG A 309 -12.79 -18.77 -5.04
C ARG A 309 -11.84 -19.62 -5.88
#